data_AF-A0A2H6B3Q1-F1
#
_entry.id   AF-A0A2H6B3Q1-F1
#
_cell.length_a   1.000
_cell.length_b   1.000
_cell.length_c   1.000
_cell.angle_alpha   90.00
_cell.angle_beta   90.00
_cell.angle_gamma   90.00
#
_symmetry.space_group_name_H-M   'P 1'
#
loop_
_entity.id
_entity.type
_entity.pdbx_description
1 polymer ?
#
loop_
_entity_poly.entity_id
_entity_poly.type
_entity_poly.pdbx_seq_one_letter_code
_entity_poly.pdbx_strand_id
1 'polypeptide(L)'
;MTGRTTALATVAMAAILLAGCGGSLQRSLGLERPVPDEFAVVRRAPLTMPPSLTLPEPGSRPAPRQDVAVAAREALVGKTPEQPATLSPGERALVAAVRAEADPDIRRRLLEESSEFVDLDRNSFLFVLGFQKPMFEPKGEPLDPVAEAERLQREGRARRVVTIRSGSEPLPGGNGS
;
A
#
# COMPACT_ATOMS: atom_id res chain seq x y z
N MET A 1 30.94 44.45 60.92
CA MET A 1 31.66 43.27 60.39
C MET A 1 30.75 42.06 60.12
N THR A 2 29.48 42.08 60.53
CA THR A 2 28.51 40.97 60.40
C THR A 2 27.87 40.78 59.00
N GLY A 3 27.81 41.84 58.17
CA GLY A 3 27.24 41.76 56.82
C GLY A 3 28.13 41.05 55.78
N ARG A 4 29.46 41.15 55.93
CA ARG A 4 30.41 40.48 55.02
C ARG A 4 30.47 38.97 55.29
N THR A 5 30.41 38.56 56.55
CA THR A 5 30.45 37.14 56.93
C THR A 5 29.17 36.39 56.52
N THR A 6 28.01 37.04 56.61
CA THR A 6 26.73 36.48 56.13
C THR A 6 26.71 36.34 54.60
N ALA A 7 27.17 37.36 53.86
CA ALA A 7 27.31 37.28 52.40
C ALA A 7 28.24 36.13 51.96
N LEU A 8 29.43 36.02 52.58
CA LEU A 8 30.37 34.93 52.32
C LEU A 8 29.77 33.54 52.62
N ALA A 9 29.01 33.41 53.72
CA ALA A 9 28.34 32.16 54.07
C ALA A 9 27.27 31.77 53.03
N THR A 10 26.47 32.73 52.55
CA THR A 10 25.45 32.47 51.53
C THR A 10 26.05 32.04 50.18
N VAL A 11 27.16 32.67 49.76
CA VAL A 11 27.86 32.31 48.52
C VAL A 11 28.48 30.92 48.64
N ALA A 12 29.10 30.60 49.77
CA ALA A 12 29.65 29.27 50.02
C ALA A 12 28.57 28.18 49.98
N MET A 13 27.39 28.45 50.56
CA MET A 13 26.29 27.50 50.54
C MET A 13 25.69 27.30 49.14
N ALA A 14 25.57 28.37 48.35
CA ALA A 14 25.14 28.29 46.96
C ALA A 14 26.11 27.48 46.09
N ALA A 15 27.43 27.63 46.31
CA ALA A 15 28.45 26.88 45.58
C ALA A 15 28.37 25.37 45.85
N ILE A 16 28.10 24.97 47.10
CA ILE A 16 27.91 23.55 47.48
C ILE A 16 26.66 22.96 46.81
N LEU A 17 25.57 23.72 46.74
CA LEU A 17 24.34 23.29 46.06
C LEU A 17 24.54 23.11 44.55
N LEU A 18 25.30 24.00 43.90
CA LEU A 18 25.63 23.88 42.48
C LEU A 18 26.56 22.71 42.17
N ALA A 19 27.52 22.40 43.05
CA ALA A 19 28.44 21.28 42.89
C ALA A 19 27.73 19.91 42.85
N GLY A 20 26.55 19.80 43.45
CA GLY A 20 25.72 18.58 43.42
C GLY A 20 25.00 18.31 42.09
N CYS A 21 24.82 19.33 41.23
CA CYS A 21 24.14 19.18 39.93
C CYS A 21 25.07 18.80 38.76
N GLY A 22 26.38 18.79 38.97
CA GLY A 22 27.37 18.76 37.88
C GLY A 22 27.58 17.42 37.18
N GLY A 23 26.97 16.30 37.61
CA GLY A 23 27.23 14.98 37.02
C GLY A 23 26.01 14.09 36.79
N SER A 24 25.04 14.09 37.71
CA SER A 24 23.81 13.28 37.58
C SER A 24 22.81 13.89 36.58
N LEU A 25 22.79 15.22 36.49
CA LEU A 25 21.85 15.94 35.63
C LEU A 25 22.20 15.76 34.14
N GLN A 26 23.48 15.78 33.80
CA GLN A 26 23.95 15.56 32.41
C GLN A 26 23.59 14.16 31.89
N ARG A 27 23.68 13.15 32.77
CA ARG A 27 23.27 11.78 32.46
C ARG A 27 21.76 11.63 32.31
N SER A 28 20.98 12.34 33.14
CA SER A 28 19.51 12.34 33.08
C SER A 28 18.96 13.15 31.88
N LEU A 29 19.67 14.19 31.47
CA LEU A 29 19.37 15.01 30.29
C LEU A 29 19.91 14.39 28.98
N GLY A 30 20.56 13.22 29.05
CA GLY A 30 21.07 12.50 27.88
C GLY A 30 22.27 13.15 27.18
N LEU A 31 22.98 14.09 27.84
CA LEU A 31 24.23 14.66 27.33
C LEU A 31 25.40 13.68 27.44
N GLU A 32 25.35 12.76 28.41
CA GLU A 32 26.25 11.60 28.45
C GLU A 32 25.58 10.40 27.79
N ARG A 33 26.24 9.84 26.77
CA ARG A 33 25.86 8.55 26.18
C ARG A 33 26.53 7.43 26.98
N PRO A 34 25.79 6.60 27.73
CA PRO A 34 26.36 5.37 28.27
C PRO A 34 26.72 4.46 27.09
N VAL A 35 28.01 4.15 26.95
CA VAL A 35 28.47 3.14 25.99
C VAL A 35 28.08 1.78 26.58
N PRO A 36 27.23 0.98 25.91
CA PRO A 36 26.89 -0.36 26.39
C PRO A 36 28.15 -1.22 26.40
N ASP A 37 28.32 -2.03 27.44
CA ASP A 37 29.43 -2.96 27.59
C ASP A 37 29.47 -3.94 26.40
N GLU A 38 30.46 -3.76 25.52
CA GLU A 38 30.67 -4.61 24.35
C GLU A 38 31.00 -6.07 24.68
N PHE A 39 31.30 -6.39 25.95
CA PHE A 39 31.54 -7.75 26.43
C PHE A 39 30.36 -8.36 27.16
N ALA A 40 29.22 -7.66 27.26
CA ALA A 40 28.02 -8.19 27.88
C ALA A 40 27.39 -9.30 27.02
N VAL A 41 27.57 -10.56 27.43
CA VAL A 41 26.95 -11.71 26.78
C VAL A 41 25.49 -11.84 27.21
N VAL A 42 24.57 -11.39 26.36
CA VAL A 42 23.12 -11.57 26.56
C VAL A 42 22.72 -12.99 26.13
N ARG A 43 22.20 -13.79 27.07
CA ARG A 43 21.62 -15.10 26.77
C ARG A 43 20.28 -14.92 26.03
N ARG A 44 20.24 -15.28 24.75
CA ARG A 44 19.01 -15.28 23.95
C ARG A 44 18.16 -16.51 24.32
N ALA A 45 16.84 -16.37 24.22
CA ALA A 45 15.91 -17.49 24.38
C ALA A 45 16.26 -18.63 23.42
N PRO A 46 16.11 -19.89 23.83
CA PRO A 46 16.38 -21.04 22.97
C PRO A 46 15.49 -21.00 21.72
N LEU A 47 16.07 -21.27 20.56
CA LEU A 47 15.34 -21.33 19.29
C LEU A 47 14.43 -22.56 19.29
N THR A 48 13.12 -22.35 19.50
CA THR A 48 12.13 -23.41 19.30
C THR A 48 11.86 -23.57 17.81
N MET A 49 11.89 -24.79 17.32
CA MET A 49 11.52 -25.09 15.94
C MET A 49 10.05 -24.72 15.72
N PRO A 50 9.71 -23.91 14.70
CA PRO A 50 8.31 -23.62 14.37
C PRO A 50 7.58 -24.90 13.95
N PRO A 51 6.23 -24.94 14.11
CA PRO A 51 5.44 -26.12 13.76
C PRO A 51 5.70 -26.54 12.32
N SER A 52 5.88 -27.84 12.09
CA SER A 52 6.17 -28.40 10.77
C SER A 52 5.04 -28.05 9.80
N LEU A 53 5.37 -27.32 8.74
CA LEU A 53 4.48 -27.07 7.60
C LEU A 53 4.14 -28.42 6.95
N THR A 54 2.85 -28.78 6.99
CA THR A 54 2.31 -29.89 6.20
C THR A 54 2.36 -29.49 4.72
N LEU A 55 3.40 -29.98 4.03
CA LEU A 55 3.51 -29.83 2.59
C LEU A 55 2.42 -30.71 1.92
N PRO A 56 1.71 -30.21 0.90
CA PRO A 56 0.79 -31.03 0.13
C PRO A 56 1.52 -32.22 -0.47
N GLU A 57 0.88 -33.39 -0.50
CA GLU A 57 1.47 -34.57 -1.12
C GLU A 57 1.83 -34.30 -2.59
N PRO A 58 3.01 -34.75 -3.06
CA PRO A 58 3.40 -34.62 -4.45
C PRO A 58 2.34 -35.26 -5.36
N GLY A 59 1.70 -34.45 -6.21
CA GLY A 59 0.63 -34.90 -7.11
C GLY A 59 -0.80 -34.54 -6.68
N SER A 60 -0.98 -33.92 -5.53
CA SER A 60 -2.28 -33.35 -5.13
C SER A 60 -2.75 -32.26 -6.10
N ARG A 61 -4.07 -32.18 -6.34
CA ARG A 61 -4.68 -31.16 -7.19
C ARG A 61 -4.28 -29.77 -6.64
N PRO A 62 -3.80 -28.84 -7.49
CA PRO A 62 -3.49 -27.49 -7.05
C PRO A 62 -4.67 -26.89 -6.29
N ALA A 63 -4.41 -26.25 -5.15
CA ALA A 63 -5.43 -25.47 -4.46
C ALA A 63 -6.09 -24.50 -5.45
N PRO A 64 -7.41 -24.26 -5.35
CA PRO A 64 -8.08 -23.31 -6.23
C PRO A 64 -7.35 -21.97 -6.17
N ARG A 65 -6.73 -21.57 -7.28
CA ARG A 65 -6.09 -20.26 -7.39
C ARG A 65 -7.18 -19.22 -7.36
N GLN A 66 -7.19 -18.43 -6.31
CA GLN A 66 -7.94 -17.17 -6.29
C GLN A 66 -7.40 -16.29 -7.42
N ASP A 67 -8.28 -15.56 -8.07
CA ASP A 67 -7.89 -14.55 -9.05
C ASP A 67 -6.92 -13.56 -8.38
N VAL A 68 -5.74 -13.41 -8.96
CA VAL A 68 -4.67 -12.55 -8.42
C VAL A 68 -5.15 -11.10 -8.30
N ALA A 69 -6.04 -10.65 -9.18
CA ALA A 69 -6.63 -9.33 -9.11
C ALA A 69 -7.52 -9.16 -7.88
N VAL A 70 -8.29 -10.19 -7.53
CA VAL A 70 -9.16 -10.20 -6.35
C VAL A 70 -8.31 -10.24 -5.07
N ALA A 71 -7.31 -11.13 -5.03
CA ALA A 71 -6.39 -11.23 -3.89
C ALA A 71 -5.60 -9.93 -3.64
N ALA A 72 -5.13 -9.27 -4.71
CA ALA A 72 -4.45 -7.98 -4.60
C ALA A 72 -5.39 -6.88 -4.09
N ARG A 73 -6.63 -6.84 -4.57
CA ARG A 73 -7.64 -5.89 -4.10
C ARG A 73 -7.97 -6.09 -2.62
N GLU A 74 -8.14 -7.32 -2.17
CA GLU A 74 -8.39 -7.64 -0.76
C GLU A 74 -7.20 -7.27 0.13
N ALA A 75 -5.97 -7.47 -0.35
CA ALA A 75 -4.77 -7.09 0.40
C ALA A 75 -4.62 -5.57 0.53
N LEU A 76 -5.01 -4.81 -0.49
CA LEU A 76 -4.89 -3.34 -0.51
C LEU A 76 -6.03 -2.64 0.22
N VAL A 77 -7.26 -3.11 0.05
CA VAL A 77 -8.49 -2.43 0.54
C VAL A 77 -9.04 -3.10 1.80
N GLY A 78 -8.49 -4.25 2.18
CA GLY A 78 -9.08 -5.13 3.18
C GLY A 78 -10.22 -5.96 2.60
N LYS A 79 -10.59 -7.05 3.28
CA LYS A 79 -11.80 -7.80 2.95
C LYS A 79 -12.99 -6.90 3.22
N THR A 80 -13.84 -6.68 2.21
CA THR A 80 -15.16 -6.08 2.46
C THR A 80 -15.91 -7.06 3.36
N PRO A 81 -16.29 -6.68 4.58
CA PRO A 81 -17.02 -7.60 5.44
C PRO A 81 -18.36 -7.92 4.76
N GLU A 82 -18.58 -9.20 4.43
CA GLU A 82 -19.87 -9.70 3.92
C GLU A 82 -20.99 -9.60 4.97
N GLN A 83 -20.63 -9.42 6.25
CA GLN A 83 -21.58 -9.19 7.32
C GLN A 83 -21.62 -7.72 7.72
N PRO A 84 -22.83 -7.15 7.92
CA PRO A 84 -22.95 -5.81 8.47
C PRO A 84 -22.27 -5.82 9.84
N ALA A 85 -21.17 -5.08 9.95
CA ALA A 85 -20.45 -4.92 11.20
C ALA A 85 -21.44 -4.42 12.26
N THR A 86 -21.53 -5.11 13.40
CA THR A 86 -22.34 -4.65 14.52
C THR A 86 -21.75 -3.34 15.03
N LEU A 87 -22.43 -2.22 14.73
CA LEU A 87 -21.98 -0.88 15.12
C LEU A 87 -21.79 -0.80 16.65
N SER A 88 -20.63 -0.32 17.07
CA SER A 88 -20.33 0.00 18.46
C SER A 88 -21.27 1.10 18.99
N PRO A 89 -21.42 1.26 20.32
CA PRO A 89 -22.25 2.32 20.89
C PRO A 89 -21.86 3.72 20.41
N GLY A 90 -20.56 3.99 20.23
CA GLY A 90 -20.05 5.28 19.72
C GLY A 90 -20.37 5.51 18.26
N GLU A 91 -20.23 4.49 17.41
CA GLU A 91 -20.59 4.58 15.98
C GLU A 91 -22.09 4.81 15.78
N ARG A 92 -22.95 4.17 16.61
CA ARG A 92 -24.39 4.44 16.58
C ARG A 92 -24.73 5.87 16.95
N ALA A 93 -24.07 6.44 17.97
CA ALA A 93 -24.26 7.83 18.36
C ALA A 93 -23.82 8.79 17.24
N LEU A 94 -22.73 8.47 16.54
CA LEU A 94 -22.24 9.26 15.42
C LEU A 94 -23.20 9.19 14.22
N VAL A 95 -23.66 8.00 13.84
CA VAL A 95 -24.65 7.81 12.76
C VAL A 95 -25.96 8.54 13.10
N ALA A 96 -26.43 8.47 14.34
CA ALA A 96 -27.62 9.19 14.79
C ALA A 96 -27.46 10.72 14.78
N ALA A 97 -26.24 11.23 14.85
CA ALA A 97 -25.96 12.66 14.76
C ALA A 97 -25.96 13.18 13.30
N VAL A 98 -25.87 12.29 12.31
CA VAL A 98 -25.94 12.64 10.88
C VAL A 98 -27.38 12.97 10.52
N ARG A 99 -27.62 14.17 9.96
CA ARG A 99 -28.94 14.63 9.51
C ARG A 99 -29.27 14.32 8.04
N ALA A 100 -28.43 13.55 7.39
CA ALA A 100 -28.54 13.20 5.97
C ALA A 100 -28.81 11.71 5.81
N GLU A 101 -29.76 11.37 4.95
CA GLU A 101 -30.03 9.99 4.55
C GLU A 101 -29.00 9.54 3.51
N ALA A 102 -28.52 8.31 3.62
CA ALA A 102 -27.59 7.75 2.64
C ALA A 102 -28.35 7.38 1.36
N ASP A 103 -28.00 7.96 0.22
CA ASP A 103 -28.54 7.54 -1.08
C ASP A 103 -27.91 6.19 -1.47
N PRO A 104 -28.70 5.10 -1.63
CA PRO A 104 -28.19 3.78 -1.99
C PRO A 104 -27.57 3.75 -3.40
N ASP A 105 -27.97 4.66 -4.28
CA ASP A 105 -27.51 4.76 -5.66
C ASP A 105 -26.39 5.81 -5.85
N ILE A 106 -25.86 6.42 -4.77
CA ILE A 106 -24.83 7.48 -4.85
C ILE A 106 -23.61 7.05 -5.67
N ARG A 107 -23.23 5.78 -5.61
CA ARG A 107 -22.12 5.23 -6.41
C ARG A 107 -22.40 5.25 -7.90
N ARG A 108 -23.65 5.00 -8.31
CA ARG A 108 -24.04 5.05 -9.73
C ARG A 108 -24.00 6.49 -10.22
N ARG A 109 -24.60 7.43 -9.47
CA ARG A 109 -24.58 8.85 -9.81
C ARG A 109 -23.15 9.39 -9.94
N LEU A 110 -22.27 9.05 -8.99
CA LEU A 110 -20.88 9.49 -9.01
C LEU A 110 -20.10 8.92 -10.21
N LEU A 111 -20.40 7.69 -10.63
CA LEU A 111 -19.80 7.08 -11.82
C LEU A 111 -20.29 7.77 -13.10
N GLU A 112 -21.59 8.07 -13.20
CA GLU A 112 -22.18 8.81 -14.32
C GLU A 112 -21.56 10.21 -14.42
N GLU A 113 -21.53 10.97 -13.32
CA GLU A 113 -20.89 12.29 -13.24
C GLU A 113 -19.40 12.21 -13.61
N SER A 114 -18.66 11.26 -13.03
CA SER A 114 -17.22 11.09 -13.33
C SER A 114 -16.96 10.71 -14.78
N SER A 115 -17.85 9.96 -15.42
CA SER A 115 -17.71 9.60 -16.84
C SER A 115 -17.89 10.80 -17.76
N GLU A 116 -18.84 11.68 -17.45
CA GLU A 116 -19.08 12.90 -18.21
C GLU A 116 -17.88 13.85 -18.17
N PHE A 117 -17.21 13.98 -17.02
CA PHE A 117 -15.98 14.77 -16.90
C PHE A 117 -14.82 14.24 -17.76
N VAL A 118 -14.67 12.90 -17.85
CA VAL A 118 -13.59 12.28 -18.64
C VAL A 118 -13.82 12.46 -20.14
N ASP A 119 -15.08 12.39 -20.59
CA ASP A 119 -15.42 12.56 -22.01
C ASP A 119 -15.29 14.02 -22.49
N LEU A 120 -15.68 14.98 -21.66
CA LEU A 120 -15.49 16.41 -21.93
C LEU A 120 -14.00 16.79 -22.01
N ASP A 121 -13.17 16.25 -21.12
CA ASP A 121 -11.73 16.51 -21.10
C ASP A 121 -11.04 15.87 -22.32
N ARG A 122 -11.42 14.65 -22.71
CA ARG A 122 -10.89 13.99 -23.91
C ARG A 122 -11.24 14.75 -25.19
N ASN A 123 -12.48 15.21 -25.35
CA ASN A 123 -12.88 15.98 -26.53
C ASN A 123 -12.23 17.37 -26.58
N SER A 124 -12.08 18.03 -25.43
CA SER A 124 -11.44 19.35 -25.34
C SER A 124 -9.92 19.26 -25.55
N PHE A 125 -9.27 18.27 -24.96
CA PHE A 125 -7.84 18.02 -25.08
C PHE A 125 -7.45 17.57 -26.50
N LEU A 126 -8.24 16.69 -27.13
CA LEU A 126 -8.02 16.29 -28.53
C LEU A 126 -8.38 17.39 -29.54
N PHE A 127 -9.24 18.35 -29.18
CA PHE A 127 -9.50 19.54 -29.98
C PHE A 127 -8.30 20.50 -29.97
N VAL A 128 -7.71 20.75 -28.80
CA VAL A 128 -6.51 21.60 -28.66
C VAL A 128 -5.29 20.99 -29.34
N LEU A 129 -5.16 19.66 -29.32
CA LEU A 129 -4.12 18.92 -30.05
C LEU A 129 -4.60 18.41 -31.42
N GLY A 130 -5.62 19.03 -32.02
CA GLY A 130 -6.23 18.58 -33.27
C GLY A 130 -5.24 18.41 -34.44
N PHE A 131 -4.11 19.13 -34.41
CA PHE A 131 -3.02 19.02 -35.39
C PHE A 131 -2.13 17.76 -35.19
N GLN A 132 -2.18 17.11 -34.02
CA GLN A 132 -1.45 15.88 -33.69
C GLN A 132 -2.30 14.61 -33.83
N LYS A 133 -3.60 14.70 -34.16
CA LYS A 133 -4.45 13.54 -34.47
C LYS A 133 -3.78 12.49 -35.39
N PRO A 134 -3.13 12.84 -36.52
CA PRO A 134 -2.46 11.86 -37.38
C PRO A 134 -1.19 11.22 -36.77
N MET A 135 -0.71 11.72 -35.62
CA MET A 135 0.42 11.16 -34.87
C MET A 135 -0.03 10.05 -33.90
N PHE A 136 -1.31 10.08 -33.48
CA PHE A 136 -1.91 9.10 -32.57
C PHE A 136 -2.79 8.06 -33.28
N GLU A 137 -3.01 8.21 -34.59
CA GLU A 137 -3.47 7.08 -35.41
C GLU A 137 -2.38 6.00 -35.37
N PRO A 138 -2.67 4.80 -34.82
CA PRO A 138 -1.70 3.72 -34.82
C PRO A 138 -1.43 3.34 -36.27
N LYS A 139 -0.32 3.84 -36.82
CA LYS A 139 0.29 3.36 -38.07
C LYS A 139 0.92 2.00 -37.80
N GLY A 140 0.07 1.03 -37.44
CA GLY A 140 0.43 -0.36 -37.38
C GLY A 140 -0.18 -1.04 -38.59
N GLU A 141 0.66 -1.58 -39.47
CA GLU A 141 0.26 -2.69 -40.32
C GLU A 141 -0.42 -3.74 -39.40
N PRO A 142 -1.65 -4.19 -39.69
CA PRO A 142 -2.30 -5.22 -38.88
C PRO A 142 -1.40 -6.45 -38.81
N LEU A 143 -0.76 -6.65 -37.66
CA LEU A 143 0.15 -7.76 -37.45
C LEU A 143 -0.70 -9.03 -37.26
N ASP A 144 -0.62 -9.96 -38.21
CA ASP A 144 -1.31 -11.25 -38.11
C ASP A 144 -0.79 -12.01 -36.89
N PRO A 145 -1.66 -12.26 -35.88
CA PRO A 145 -1.24 -12.91 -34.64
C PRO A 145 -0.78 -14.35 -34.85
N VAL A 146 -1.26 -15.05 -35.88
CA VAL A 146 -0.90 -16.44 -36.18
C VAL A 146 0.51 -16.49 -36.79
N ALA A 147 0.76 -15.67 -37.81
CA ALA A 147 2.06 -15.61 -38.47
C ALA A 147 3.17 -15.16 -37.50
N GLU A 148 2.87 -14.20 -36.61
CA GLU A 148 3.83 -13.72 -35.61
C GLU A 148 4.07 -14.76 -34.51
N ALA A 149 3.05 -15.49 -34.07
CA ALA A 149 3.21 -16.57 -33.10
C ALA A 149 4.13 -17.68 -33.65
N GLU A 150 4.00 -18.03 -34.93
CA GLU A 150 4.88 -19.02 -35.58
C GLU A 150 6.33 -18.53 -35.68
N ARG A 151 6.55 -17.25 -35.99
CA ARG A 151 7.88 -16.65 -36.02
C ARG A 151 8.55 -16.73 -34.65
N LEU A 152 7.82 -16.37 -33.58
CA LEU A 152 8.32 -16.39 -32.21
C LEU A 152 8.57 -17.81 -31.67
N GLN A 153 7.78 -18.78 -32.11
CA GLN A 153 8.01 -20.21 -31.80
C GLN A 153 9.31 -20.71 -32.43
N ARG A 154 9.57 -20.34 -33.70
CA ARG A 154 10.84 -20.66 -34.38
C ARG A 154 12.04 -20.02 -33.70
N GLU A 155 11.87 -18.84 -33.10
CA GLU A 155 12.93 -18.13 -32.36
C GLU A 155 13.10 -18.62 -30.90
N GLY A 156 12.32 -19.61 -30.45
CA GLY A 156 12.42 -20.18 -29.10
C GLY A 156 12.01 -19.22 -27.98
N ARG A 157 11.41 -18.06 -28.31
CA ARG A 157 10.93 -17.05 -27.35
C ARG A 157 9.43 -17.17 -27.10
N ALA A 158 8.96 -18.38 -26.86
CA ALA A 158 7.54 -18.62 -26.62
C ALA A 158 7.17 -18.41 -25.14
N ARG A 159 7.16 -17.17 -24.64
CA ARG A 159 6.44 -16.84 -23.39
C ARG A 159 5.82 -15.43 -23.43
N ARG A 160 4.50 -15.45 -23.64
CA ARG A 160 3.49 -14.38 -23.47
C ARG A 160 3.14 -13.62 -24.75
N VAL A 161 2.16 -14.17 -25.46
CA VAL A 161 1.38 -13.43 -26.47
C VAL A 161 0.58 -12.34 -25.74
N VAL A 162 0.90 -11.08 -25.98
CA VAL A 162 0.07 -9.95 -25.54
C VAL A 162 -1.03 -9.80 -26.58
N THR A 163 -2.16 -10.46 -26.38
CA THR A 163 -3.37 -10.16 -27.15
C THR A 163 -4.05 -8.96 -26.50
N ILE A 164 -3.96 -7.79 -27.13
CA ILE A 164 -4.91 -6.71 -26.83
C ILE A 164 -6.21 -7.15 -27.53
N ARG A 165 -7.16 -7.69 -26.77
CA ARG A 165 -8.52 -7.91 -27.27
C ARG A 165 -9.16 -6.55 -27.52
N SER A 166 -9.06 -6.07 -28.74
CA SER A 166 -9.88 -4.97 -29.24
C SER A 166 -11.06 -5.57 -30.00
N GLY A 167 -12.25 -5.52 -29.41
CA GLY A 167 -13.51 -5.74 -30.12
C GLY A 167 -13.82 -7.17 -30.55
N SER A 168 -15.10 -7.47 -30.60
CA SER A 168 -15.71 -8.79 -30.82
C SER A 168 -15.89 -9.11 -32.30
N GLU A 169 -15.36 -10.23 -32.76
CA GLU A 169 -15.82 -10.88 -34.00
C GLU A 169 -15.99 -12.39 -33.75
N PRO A 170 -17.19 -12.97 -33.96
CA PRO A 170 -17.42 -14.38 -33.72
C PRO A 170 -16.86 -15.23 -34.86
N LEU A 171 -16.13 -16.29 -34.51
CA LEU A 171 -15.57 -17.27 -35.45
C LEU A 171 -16.67 -17.97 -36.26
N PRO A 172 -16.54 -18.11 -37.59
CA PRO A 172 -17.47 -18.92 -38.37
C PRO A 172 -17.37 -20.40 -37.97
N GLY A 173 -18.53 -21.02 -37.76
CA GLY A 173 -18.65 -22.40 -37.30
C GLY A 173 -18.07 -23.40 -38.31
N GLY A 174 -17.07 -24.16 -37.87
CA GLY A 174 -16.55 -25.31 -38.58
C GLY A 174 -17.51 -26.51 -38.46
N ASN A 175 -18.16 -26.80 -39.57
CA ASN A 175 -18.89 -28.01 -39.88
C ASN A 175 -17.97 -29.24 -39.81
N GLY A 176 -18.25 -30.12 -38.85
CA GLY A 176 -17.62 -31.43 -38.73
C GLY A 176 -18.07 -32.38 -39.84
N SER A 177 -17.09 -33.09 -40.39
CA SER A 177 -17.25 -34.36 -41.10
C SER A 177 -16.14 -35.28 -40.62
#